data_AF-A0A0P4VID0-F1
#
_entry.id   AF-A0A0P4VID0-F1
#
_cell.length_a   1.000
_cell.length_b   1.000
_cell.length_c   1.000
_cell.angle_alpha   90.00
_cell.angle_beta   90.00
_cell.angle_gamma   90.00
#
_symmetry.space_group_name_H-M   'P 1'
#
loop_
_entity.id
_entity.type
_entity.pdbx_description
1 polymer ?
#
loop_
_entity_poly.entity_id
_entity_poly.type
_entity_poly.pdbx_seq_one_letter_code
_entity_poly.pdbx_strand_id
1 'polypeptide(L)'
;MELYYNPMSFPSRSVLLFAKALGLSLELKELDLLAGEQFAEDFIKINPQHCVPLLVDGDIALSESRAILIYLADEYAKDDSYYPKDNKERAIVNQRLFFDLGSLAVRFIETYVVPIIWRGQPVNDEMVPKVEDSFSILNTYLDGKDWLAGDQITIADYSLVTLVSIAEAIGFDLTRYENVSNWLIRCKETMEDYEELNQNGLDQFMTIYNEKLSQIE
;
A
#
# COMPACT_ATOMS: atom_id res chain seq x y z
N MET A 1 6.95 -16.29 11.54
CA MET A 1 7.07 -15.30 10.45
C MET A 1 7.12 -13.92 11.08
N GLU A 2 8.24 -13.22 10.90
CA GLU A 2 8.44 -11.86 11.41
C GLU A 2 8.13 -10.85 10.31
N LEU A 3 7.59 -9.68 10.69
CA LEU A 3 7.41 -8.55 9.78
C LEU A 3 8.05 -7.31 10.39
N TYR A 4 9.15 -6.85 9.80
CA TYR A 4 9.70 -5.54 10.08
C TYR A 4 8.88 -4.50 9.33
N TYR A 5 8.29 -3.56 10.06
CA TYR A 5 7.28 -2.67 9.51
C TYR A 5 7.28 -1.31 10.19
N ASN A 6 6.54 -0.37 9.60
CA ASN A 6 6.17 0.86 10.28
C ASN A 6 4.66 1.08 10.05
N PRO A 7 3.87 1.42 11.07
CA PRO A 7 2.42 1.57 10.94
C PRO A 7 2.01 2.69 9.95
N MET A 8 2.80 3.75 9.80
CA MET A 8 2.52 4.84 8.85
C MET A 8 2.75 4.42 7.38
N SER A 9 3.57 3.39 7.16
CA SER A 9 3.97 2.92 5.83
C SER A 9 2.82 2.17 5.14
N PHE A 10 2.25 2.76 4.07
CA PHE A 10 1.18 2.10 3.30
C PHE A 10 1.57 0.71 2.74
N PRO A 11 2.81 0.47 2.25
CA PRO A 11 3.23 -0.86 1.83
C PRO A 11 3.22 -1.86 2.99
N SER A 12 3.54 -1.41 4.21
CA SER A 12 3.46 -2.25 5.42
C SER A 12 2.02 -2.60 5.76
N ARG A 13 1.11 -1.61 5.73
CA ARG A 13 -0.33 -1.82 5.96
C ARG A 13 -0.93 -2.82 4.98
N SER A 14 -0.50 -2.82 3.72
CA SER A 14 -0.96 -3.80 2.73
C SER A 14 -0.62 -5.24 3.13
N VAL A 15 0.60 -5.47 3.64
CA VAL A 15 1.03 -6.79 4.11
C VAL A 15 0.25 -7.21 5.37
N LEU A 16 0.02 -6.28 6.31
CA LEU A 16 -0.77 -6.55 7.51
C LEU A 16 -2.21 -6.97 7.18
N LEU A 17 -2.91 -6.20 6.33
CA LEU A 17 -4.28 -6.52 5.92
C LEU A 17 -4.35 -7.88 5.23
N PHE A 18 -3.40 -8.18 4.34
CA PHE A 18 -3.44 -9.45 3.61
C PHE A 18 -3.06 -10.64 4.49
N ALA A 19 -2.05 -10.51 5.36
CA ALA A 19 -1.71 -11.55 6.32
C ALA A 19 -2.89 -11.87 7.24
N LYS A 20 -3.64 -10.84 7.66
CA LYS A 20 -4.88 -10.99 8.43
C LYS A 20 -5.94 -11.77 7.65
N ALA A 21 -6.17 -11.43 6.37
CA ALA A 21 -7.12 -12.15 5.51
C ALA A 21 -6.78 -13.65 5.35
N LEU A 22 -5.48 -13.98 5.39
CA LEU A 22 -5.01 -15.37 5.36
C LEU A 22 -5.07 -16.07 6.73
N GLY A 23 -5.39 -15.35 7.80
CA GLY A 23 -5.37 -15.86 9.18
C GLY A 23 -3.96 -16.12 9.71
N LEU A 24 -2.95 -15.42 9.17
CA LEU A 24 -1.55 -15.58 9.56
C LEU A 24 -1.22 -14.73 10.79
N SER A 25 -0.48 -15.33 11.73
CA SER A 25 0.07 -14.62 12.89
C SER A 25 1.48 -14.15 12.57
N LEU A 26 1.67 -12.83 12.59
CA LEU A 26 2.95 -12.18 12.37
C LEU A 26 3.56 -11.73 13.70
N GLU A 27 4.86 -11.98 13.86
CA GLU A 27 5.64 -11.31 14.89
C GLU A 27 6.07 -9.93 14.38
N LEU A 28 5.40 -8.89 14.86
CA LEU A 28 5.62 -7.52 14.39
C LEU A 28 6.88 -6.91 15.01
N LYS A 29 7.77 -6.41 14.16
CA LYS A 29 9.01 -5.69 14.53
C LYS A 29 8.89 -4.25 14.03
N GLU A 30 8.35 -3.37 14.86
CA GLU A 30 8.23 -1.96 14.48
C GLU A 30 9.61 -1.29 14.36
N LEU A 31 9.80 -0.49 13.32
CA LEU A 31 10.97 0.35 13.12
C LEU A 31 10.58 1.83 13.08
N ASP A 32 11.28 2.65 13.85
CA ASP A 32 11.17 4.11 13.79
C ASP A 32 11.99 4.65 12.59
N LEU A 33 11.27 4.91 11.50
CA LEU A 33 11.85 5.42 10.26
C LEU A 33 12.31 6.88 10.35
N LEU A 34 11.74 7.65 11.29
CA LEU A 34 12.12 9.05 11.52
C LEU A 34 13.40 9.14 12.37
N ALA A 35 13.59 8.20 13.31
CA ALA A 35 14.83 8.03 14.05
C ALA A 35 15.94 7.34 13.22
N GLY A 36 15.59 6.75 12.08
CA GLY A 36 16.56 6.15 11.15
C GLY A 36 16.98 4.73 11.53
N GLU A 37 16.15 3.98 12.27
CA GLU A 37 16.46 2.62 12.73
C GLU A 37 16.72 1.63 11.57
N GLN A 38 16.13 1.88 10.41
CA GLN A 38 16.39 1.13 9.17
C GLN A 38 17.85 1.22 8.68
N PHE A 39 18.65 2.15 9.19
CA PHE A 39 20.07 2.27 8.87
C PHE A 39 20.99 1.55 9.86
N ALA A 40 20.43 0.88 10.88
CA ALA A 40 21.22 0.06 11.79
C ALA A 40 21.91 -1.09 11.04
N GLU A 41 23.17 -1.37 11.38
CA GLU A 41 23.97 -2.41 10.70
C GLU A 41 23.30 -3.77 10.68
N ASP A 42 22.62 -4.15 11.77
CA ASP A 42 21.94 -5.44 11.87
C ASP A 42 20.71 -5.54 10.97
N PHE A 43 20.00 -4.44 10.72
CA PHE A 43 18.89 -4.42 9.76
C PHE A 43 19.39 -4.42 8.31
N ILE A 44 20.43 -3.65 8.00
CA ILE A 44 21.03 -3.61 6.64
C ILE A 44 21.55 -5.00 6.22
N LYS A 45 22.09 -5.79 7.15
CA LYS A 45 22.55 -7.16 6.87
C LYS A 45 21.45 -8.06 6.33
N ILE A 46 20.21 -7.88 6.76
CA ILE A 46 19.05 -8.68 6.33
C ILE A 46 18.25 -8.01 5.21
N ASN A 47 18.33 -6.68 5.08
CA ASN A 47 17.72 -5.92 3.99
C ASN A 47 18.66 -4.81 3.50
N PRO A 48 19.43 -5.02 2.42
CA PRO A 48 20.36 -4.02 1.90
C PRO A 48 19.67 -2.77 1.35
N GLN A 49 18.37 -2.84 1.02
CA GLN A 49 17.57 -1.70 0.60
C GLN A 49 17.05 -0.86 1.78
N HIS A 50 17.32 -1.28 3.03
CA HIS A 50 17.03 -0.54 4.26
C HIS A 50 15.62 0.06 4.26
N CYS A 51 14.63 -0.75 3.88
CA CYS A 51 13.24 -0.35 3.71
C CYS A 51 12.27 -1.26 4.47
N VAL A 52 11.06 -0.77 4.69
CA VAL A 52 9.95 -1.57 5.20
C VAL A 52 8.81 -1.61 4.16
N PRO A 53 8.02 -2.69 4.11
CA PRO A 53 8.12 -3.90 4.94
C PRO A 53 9.27 -4.84 4.53
N LEU A 54 9.75 -5.61 5.51
CA LEU A 54 10.59 -6.78 5.30
C LEU A 54 9.95 -7.98 6.02
N LEU A 55 9.60 -9.01 5.26
CA LEU A 55 9.11 -10.28 5.79
C LEU A 55 10.28 -11.23 6.00
N VAL A 56 10.37 -11.85 7.18
CA VAL A 56 11.31 -12.95 7.44
C VAL A 56 10.51 -14.22 7.75
N ASP A 57 10.69 -15.23 6.93
CA ASP A 57 9.96 -16.48 7.00
C ASP A 57 10.89 -17.69 6.81
N GLY A 58 11.36 -18.28 7.90
CA GLY A 58 12.34 -19.36 7.84
C GLY A 58 13.67 -18.88 7.27
N ASP A 59 14.00 -19.33 6.06
CA ASP A 59 15.26 -19.04 5.37
C ASP A 59 15.16 -17.89 4.34
N ILE A 60 13.97 -17.32 4.14
CA ILE A 60 13.78 -16.16 3.25
C ILE A 60 13.62 -14.86 4.05
N ALA A 61 14.30 -13.82 3.58
CA ALA A 61 14.07 -12.42 3.95
C ALA A 61 13.67 -11.66 2.68
N LEU A 62 12.43 -11.20 2.61
CA LEU A 62 11.82 -10.63 1.40
C LEU A 62 11.33 -9.22 1.67
N SER A 63 11.91 -8.24 0.99
CA SER A 63 11.41 -6.86 0.90
C SER A 63 10.46 -6.72 -0.31
N GLU A 64 9.97 -5.50 -0.55
CA GLU A 64 8.94 -5.18 -1.56
C GLU A 64 7.56 -5.75 -1.22
N SER A 65 6.65 -4.88 -0.75
CA SER A 65 5.32 -5.30 -0.28
C SER A 65 4.55 -6.14 -1.30
N ARG A 66 4.62 -5.81 -2.59
CA ARG A 66 3.92 -6.53 -3.66
C ARG A 66 4.50 -7.92 -3.89
N ALA A 67 5.80 -8.09 -3.74
CA ALA A 67 6.44 -9.40 -3.78
C ALA A 67 6.06 -10.23 -2.54
N ILE A 68 6.01 -9.60 -1.36
CA ILE A 68 5.51 -10.22 -0.14
C ILE A 68 4.06 -10.68 -0.31
N LEU A 69 3.16 -9.86 -0.87
CA LEU A 69 1.78 -10.23 -1.11
C LEU A 69 1.67 -11.45 -2.06
N ILE A 70 2.45 -11.47 -3.13
CA ILE A 70 2.53 -12.61 -4.05
C ILE A 70 3.00 -13.87 -3.32
N TYR A 71 4.09 -13.78 -2.55
CA TYR A 71 4.63 -14.89 -1.76
C TYR A 71 3.60 -15.45 -0.78
N LEU A 72 2.97 -14.57 0.01
CA LEU A 72 1.96 -14.99 0.98
C LEU A 72 0.74 -15.65 0.30
N ALA A 73 0.32 -15.14 -0.86
CA ALA A 73 -0.78 -15.73 -1.59
C ALA A 73 -0.43 -17.11 -2.16
N ASP A 74 0.76 -17.27 -2.76
CA ASP A 74 1.17 -18.53 -3.37
C ASP A 74 1.49 -19.62 -2.31
N GLU A 75 2.03 -19.26 -1.15
CA GLU A 75 2.44 -20.22 -0.10
C GLU A 75 1.34 -20.54 0.93
N TYR A 76 0.50 -19.55 1.29
CA TYR A 76 -0.37 -19.66 2.46
C TYR A 76 -1.87 -19.53 2.16
N ALA A 77 -2.28 -19.08 0.98
CA ALA A 77 -3.71 -19.04 0.65
C ALA A 77 -4.30 -20.45 0.54
N LYS A 78 -5.54 -20.61 1.02
CA LYS A 78 -6.26 -21.90 0.99
C LYS A 78 -6.76 -22.26 -0.41
N ASP A 79 -6.93 -21.26 -1.26
CA ASP A 79 -7.35 -21.37 -2.64
C ASP A 79 -6.73 -20.26 -3.49
N ASP A 80 -6.99 -20.29 -4.80
CA ASP A 80 -6.39 -19.39 -5.77
C ASP A 80 -7.15 -18.06 -5.91
N SER A 81 -8.12 -17.74 -5.04
CA SER A 81 -8.97 -16.54 -5.20
C SER A 81 -8.19 -15.22 -5.11
N TYR A 82 -7.27 -15.10 -4.16
CA TYR A 82 -6.47 -13.89 -3.97
C TYR A 82 -5.42 -13.68 -5.06
N TYR A 83 -4.95 -14.77 -5.69
CA TYR A 83 -3.94 -14.73 -6.74
C TYR A 83 -4.09 -15.93 -7.71
N PRO A 84 -4.96 -15.81 -8.74
CA PRO A 84 -5.35 -16.91 -9.61
C PRO A 84 -4.17 -17.61 -10.28
N LYS A 85 -4.26 -18.92 -10.51
CA LYS A 85 -3.22 -19.71 -11.24
C LYS A 85 -3.43 -19.68 -12.75
N ASP A 86 -4.61 -19.29 -13.24
CA ASP A 86 -4.81 -19.03 -14.67
C ASP A 86 -3.88 -17.91 -15.13
N ASN A 87 -3.14 -18.16 -16.22
CA ASN A 87 -2.11 -17.25 -16.69
C ASN A 87 -2.66 -15.87 -17.08
N LYS A 88 -3.89 -15.78 -17.60
CA LYS A 88 -4.47 -14.52 -18.04
C LYS A 88 -4.98 -13.72 -16.85
N GLU A 89 -5.68 -14.36 -15.93
CA GLU A 89 -6.16 -13.71 -14.70
C GLU A 89 -4.99 -13.23 -13.84
N ARG A 90 -3.98 -14.09 -13.66
CA ARG A 90 -2.72 -13.74 -12.98
C ARG A 90 -2.03 -12.53 -13.61
N ALA A 91 -2.02 -12.46 -14.95
CA ALA A 91 -1.43 -11.33 -15.67
C ALA A 91 -2.17 -10.01 -15.40
N ILE A 92 -3.50 -10.05 -15.21
CA ILE A 92 -4.27 -8.86 -14.82
C ILE A 92 -3.93 -8.41 -13.40
N VAL A 93 -3.86 -9.34 -12.43
CA VAL A 93 -3.44 -9.01 -11.06
C VAL A 93 -2.05 -8.37 -11.07
N ASN A 94 -1.09 -8.99 -11.75
CA ASN A 94 0.27 -8.47 -11.87
C ASN A 94 0.28 -7.10 -12.55
N GLN A 95 -0.51 -6.88 -13.61
CA GLN A 95 -0.63 -5.57 -14.24
C GLN A 95 -1.06 -4.49 -13.23
N ARG A 96 -2.00 -4.78 -12.32
CA ARG A 96 -2.43 -3.83 -11.28
C ARG A 96 -1.33 -3.58 -10.25
N LEU A 97 -0.62 -4.61 -9.80
CA LEU A 97 0.50 -4.47 -8.88
C LEU A 97 1.63 -3.61 -9.49
N PHE A 98 1.98 -3.83 -10.76
CA PHE A 98 2.99 -3.03 -11.45
C PHE A 98 2.51 -1.60 -11.77
N PHE A 99 1.23 -1.42 -12.07
CA PHE A 99 0.63 -0.08 -12.21
C PHE A 99 0.72 0.70 -10.89
N ASP A 100 0.41 0.03 -9.78
CA ASP A 100 0.50 0.60 -8.45
C ASP A 100 1.94 1.03 -8.12
N LEU A 101 2.92 0.12 -8.25
CA LEU A 101 4.34 0.44 -8.00
C LEU A 101 4.89 1.52 -8.94
N GLY A 102 4.72 1.33 -10.25
CA GLY A 102 5.45 2.10 -11.27
C GLY A 102 4.73 3.35 -11.76
N SER A 103 3.45 3.52 -11.44
CA SER A 103 2.66 4.69 -11.85
C SER A 103 2.00 5.37 -10.66
N LEU A 104 1.01 4.74 -10.04
CA LEU A 104 0.18 5.40 -9.02
C LEU A 104 1.00 5.82 -7.79
N ALA A 105 1.69 4.88 -7.15
CA ALA A 105 2.45 5.13 -5.93
C ALA A 105 3.57 6.14 -6.15
N VAL A 106 4.43 5.93 -7.15
CA VAL A 106 5.55 6.85 -7.44
C VAL A 106 5.06 8.27 -7.71
N ARG A 107 4.03 8.44 -8.55
CA ARG A 107 3.50 9.77 -8.87
C ARG A 107 2.86 10.42 -7.65
N PHE A 108 2.05 9.68 -6.89
CA PHE A 108 1.38 10.20 -5.72
C PHE A 108 2.39 10.61 -4.62
N ILE A 109 3.34 9.73 -4.32
CA ILE A 109 4.35 9.96 -3.27
C ILE A 109 5.24 11.15 -3.60
N GLU A 110 5.78 11.24 -4.82
CA GLU A 110 6.62 12.38 -5.23
C GLU A 110 5.85 13.71 -5.32
N THR A 111 4.52 13.65 -5.44
CA THR A 111 3.67 14.85 -5.56
C THR A 111 3.22 15.36 -4.19
N TYR A 112 2.68 14.48 -3.36
CA TYR A 112 1.98 14.86 -2.13
C TYR A 112 2.78 14.55 -0.87
N VAL A 113 3.57 13.46 -0.84
CA VAL A 113 4.18 12.97 0.40
C VAL A 113 5.63 13.43 0.58
N VAL A 114 6.48 13.22 -0.44
CA VAL A 114 7.91 13.54 -0.39
C VAL A 114 8.18 15.03 -0.14
N PRO A 115 7.51 15.97 -0.86
CA PRO A 115 7.74 17.39 -0.64
C PRO A 115 7.45 17.81 0.80
N ILE A 116 6.32 17.36 1.37
CA ILE A 116 5.85 17.76 2.70
C ILE A 116 6.70 17.14 3.80
N ILE A 117 6.82 15.81 3.82
CA ILE A 117 7.41 15.09 4.95
C ILE A 117 8.95 15.24 5.00
N TRP A 118 9.62 15.18 3.85
CA TRP A 118 11.09 15.10 3.79
C TRP A 118 11.77 16.35 3.22
N ARG A 119 11.09 17.15 2.38
CA ARG A 119 11.72 18.34 1.77
C ARG A 119 11.30 19.66 2.41
N GLY A 120 10.25 19.69 3.23
CA GLY A 120 9.69 20.94 3.76
C GLY A 120 9.23 21.88 2.65
N GLN A 121 8.68 21.31 1.57
CA GLN A 121 8.23 22.02 0.37
C GLN A 121 6.74 21.76 0.16
N PRO A 122 5.99 22.72 -0.41
CA PRO A 122 4.58 22.51 -0.74
C PRO A 122 4.42 21.37 -1.76
N VAL A 123 3.16 20.94 -1.96
CA VAL A 123 2.78 19.96 -2.97
C VAL A 123 3.37 20.34 -4.34
N ASN A 124 3.83 19.34 -5.08
CA ASN A 124 4.37 19.56 -6.42
C ASN A 124 3.23 19.70 -7.45
N ASP A 125 2.66 20.90 -7.56
CA ASP A 125 1.53 21.19 -8.43
C ASP A 125 1.74 20.80 -9.90
N GLU A 126 2.98 20.84 -10.40
CA GLU A 126 3.31 20.45 -11.78
C GLU A 126 3.09 18.94 -12.04
N MET A 127 3.13 18.12 -10.99
CA MET A 127 2.96 16.67 -11.06
C MET A 127 1.52 16.21 -10.78
N VAL A 128 0.66 17.09 -10.24
CA VAL A 128 -0.75 16.80 -9.94
C VAL A 128 -1.50 16.21 -11.15
N PRO A 129 -1.38 16.73 -12.39
CA PRO A 129 -2.05 16.12 -13.55
C PRO A 129 -1.67 14.66 -13.79
N LYS A 130 -0.43 14.25 -13.48
CA LYS A 130 0.00 12.85 -13.64
C LYS A 130 -0.60 11.94 -12.56
N VAL A 131 -0.86 12.48 -11.37
CA VAL A 131 -1.59 11.76 -10.32
C VAL A 131 -3.05 11.61 -10.75
N GLU A 132 -3.68 12.68 -11.23
CA GLU A 132 -5.04 12.64 -11.77
C GLU A 132 -5.18 11.62 -12.90
N ASP A 133 -4.24 11.58 -13.86
CA ASP A 133 -4.21 10.57 -14.91
C ASP A 133 -4.18 9.13 -14.36
N SER A 134 -3.44 8.92 -13.25
CA SER A 134 -3.35 7.61 -12.60
C SER A 134 -4.68 7.22 -11.95
N PHE A 135 -5.35 8.17 -11.30
CA PHE A 135 -6.69 7.93 -10.74
C PHE A 135 -7.76 7.76 -11.83
N SER A 136 -7.66 8.46 -12.97
CA SER A 136 -8.51 8.21 -14.14
C SER A 136 -8.35 6.78 -14.65
N ILE A 137 -7.11 6.30 -14.80
CA ILE A 137 -6.83 4.92 -15.22
C ILE A 137 -7.36 3.91 -14.20
N LEU A 138 -7.13 4.15 -12.90
CA LEU A 138 -7.65 3.30 -11.83
C LEU A 138 -9.18 3.22 -11.87
N ASN A 139 -9.85 4.36 -12.08
CA ASN A 139 -11.29 4.44 -12.24
C ASN A 139 -11.79 3.64 -13.45
N THR A 140 -11.05 3.66 -14.56
CA THR A 140 -11.34 2.83 -15.74
C THR A 140 -11.12 1.35 -15.47
N TYR A 141 -10.11 0.97 -14.70
CA TYR A 141 -9.90 -0.45 -14.34
C TYR A 141 -11.06 -1.04 -13.52
N LEU A 142 -11.78 -0.19 -12.79
CA LEU A 142 -12.96 -0.53 -12.00
C LEU A 142 -14.29 -0.35 -12.74
N ASP A 143 -14.27 0.03 -14.03
CA ASP A 143 -15.50 0.21 -14.80
C ASP A 143 -16.28 -1.10 -14.93
N GLY A 144 -17.51 -1.10 -14.41
CA GLY A 144 -18.37 -2.27 -14.36
C GLY A 144 -17.87 -3.42 -13.46
N LYS A 145 -16.95 -3.16 -12.53
CA LYS A 145 -16.33 -4.19 -11.67
C LYS A 145 -16.34 -3.82 -10.20
N ASP A 146 -16.46 -4.84 -9.35
CA ASP A 146 -16.36 -4.68 -7.90
C ASP A 146 -14.90 -4.65 -7.41
N TRP A 147 -13.99 -5.32 -8.10
CA TRP A 147 -12.58 -5.50 -7.71
C TRP A 147 -11.63 -5.24 -8.88
N LEU A 148 -10.36 -4.94 -8.59
CA LEU A 148 -9.42 -4.41 -9.58
C LEU A 148 -9.01 -5.40 -10.67
N ALA A 149 -9.02 -6.70 -10.36
CA ALA A 149 -8.39 -7.71 -11.19
C ALA A 149 -9.27 -8.95 -11.47
N GLY A 150 -10.56 -8.90 -11.16
CA GLY A 150 -11.49 -10.00 -11.40
C GLY A 150 -12.81 -9.80 -10.68
N ASP A 151 -13.58 -10.88 -10.57
CA ASP A 151 -14.87 -10.90 -9.87
C ASP A 151 -14.71 -11.08 -8.35
N GLN A 152 -13.51 -11.41 -7.89
CA GLN A 152 -13.16 -11.60 -6.49
C GLN A 152 -12.08 -10.60 -6.08
N ILE A 153 -12.00 -10.34 -4.78
CA ILE A 153 -10.92 -9.53 -4.20
C ILE A 153 -9.57 -10.24 -4.36
N THR A 154 -8.54 -9.49 -4.75
CA THR A 154 -7.20 -10.03 -5.00
C THR A 154 -6.13 -9.26 -4.23
N ILE A 155 -4.90 -9.76 -4.25
CA ILE A 155 -3.74 -9.01 -3.73
C ILE A 155 -3.55 -7.63 -4.38
N ALA A 156 -4.10 -7.38 -5.58
CA ALA A 156 -4.12 -6.04 -6.15
C ALA A 156 -4.93 -5.07 -5.28
N ASP A 157 -6.10 -5.49 -4.80
CA ASP A 157 -6.96 -4.66 -3.95
C ASP A 157 -6.27 -4.36 -2.61
N TYR A 158 -5.66 -5.36 -1.97
CA TYR A 158 -4.86 -5.18 -0.74
C TYR A 158 -3.64 -4.25 -0.94
N SER A 159 -3.04 -4.25 -2.12
CA SER A 159 -1.91 -3.36 -2.44
C SER A 159 -2.36 -1.91 -2.61
N LEU A 160 -3.39 -1.66 -3.42
CA LEU A 160 -3.79 -0.30 -3.80
C LEU A 160 -4.59 0.42 -2.70
N VAL A 161 -5.37 -0.29 -1.88
CA VAL A 161 -6.30 0.34 -0.91
C VAL A 161 -5.60 1.25 0.10
N THR A 162 -4.40 0.87 0.52
CA THR A 162 -3.66 1.57 1.59
C THR A 162 -3.08 2.91 1.11
N LEU A 163 -2.75 3.01 -0.18
CA LEU A 163 -2.35 4.26 -0.83
C LEU A 163 -3.56 5.14 -1.15
N VAL A 164 -4.63 4.55 -1.68
CA VAL A 164 -5.85 5.31 -2.02
C VAL A 164 -6.52 5.87 -0.75
N SER A 165 -6.45 5.16 0.38
CA SER A 165 -6.88 5.72 1.67
C SER A 165 -6.00 6.88 2.15
N ILE A 166 -4.69 6.90 1.85
CA ILE A 166 -3.89 8.13 2.06
C ILE A 166 -4.42 9.27 1.20
N ALA A 167 -4.69 9.01 -0.10
CA ALA A 167 -5.21 10.04 -1.00
C ALA A 167 -6.50 10.68 -0.47
N GLU A 168 -7.44 9.86 -0.03
CA GLU A 168 -8.66 10.33 0.65
C GLU A 168 -8.34 11.19 1.88
N ALA A 169 -7.46 10.71 2.78
CA ALA A 169 -7.16 11.38 4.03
C ALA A 169 -6.44 12.73 3.87
N ILE A 170 -5.58 12.87 2.85
CA ILE A 170 -4.91 14.15 2.55
C ILE A 170 -5.82 15.14 1.79
N GLY A 171 -7.06 14.75 1.48
CA GLY A 171 -8.03 15.61 0.80
C GLY A 171 -7.92 15.61 -0.73
N PHE A 172 -7.31 14.60 -1.35
CA PHE A 172 -7.39 14.42 -2.81
C PHE A 172 -8.84 14.15 -3.21
N ASP A 173 -9.36 14.89 -4.19
CA ASP A 173 -10.77 14.81 -4.59
C ASP A 173 -11.09 13.51 -5.33
N LEU A 174 -11.45 12.48 -4.56
CA LEU A 174 -11.89 11.19 -5.09
C LEU A 174 -13.29 11.23 -5.71
N THR A 175 -14.08 12.30 -5.50
CA THR A 175 -15.46 12.39 -6.04
C THR A 175 -15.49 12.46 -7.56
N ARG A 176 -14.37 12.86 -8.18
CA ARG A 176 -14.14 12.82 -9.64
C ARG A 176 -13.97 11.40 -10.19
N TYR A 177 -13.78 10.41 -9.32
CA TYR A 177 -13.49 9.02 -9.65
C TYR A 177 -14.47 8.09 -8.90
N GLU A 178 -15.74 8.11 -9.33
CA GLU A 178 -16.84 7.41 -8.65
C GLU A 178 -16.56 5.91 -8.42
N ASN A 179 -15.98 5.21 -9.40
CA ASN A 179 -15.67 3.79 -9.26
C ASN A 179 -14.60 3.55 -8.19
N VAL A 180 -13.61 4.45 -8.10
CA VAL A 180 -12.56 4.38 -7.06
C VAL A 180 -13.15 4.65 -5.68
N SER A 181 -14.02 5.66 -5.56
CA SER A 181 -14.72 5.97 -4.30
C SER A 181 -15.54 4.78 -3.80
N ASN A 182 -16.35 4.18 -4.69
CA ASN A 182 -17.17 3.02 -4.36
C ASN A 182 -16.32 1.78 -4.02
N TRP A 183 -15.23 1.55 -4.76
CA TRP A 183 -14.28 0.48 -4.47
C TRP A 183 -13.58 0.66 -3.12
N LEU A 184 -13.18 1.89 -2.77
CA LEU A 184 -12.56 2.17 -1.48
C LEU A 184 -13.51 1.85 -0.32
N ILE A 185 -14.78 2.27 -0.42
CA ILE A 185 -15.82 1.93 0.57
C ILE A 185 -15.96 0.42 0.69
N ARG A 186 -16.08 -0.29 -0.44
CA ARG A 186 -16.18 -1.76 -0.46
C ARG A 186 -14.98 -2.43 0.20
N CYS A 187 -13.76 -1.93 -0.03
CA CYS A 187 -12.56 -2.47 0.62
C CYS A 187 -12.60 -2.29 2.14
N LYS A 188 -12.98 -1.09 2.62
CA LYS A 188 -13.11 -0.80 4.07
C LYS A 188 -14.11 -1.72 4.75
N GLU A 189 -15.21 -2.06 4.08
CA GLU A 189 -16.27 -2.93 4.61
C GLU A 189 -15.90 -4.42 4.53
N THR A 190 -15.08 -4.81 3.56
CA THR A 190 -14.77 -6.23 3.27
C THR A 190 -13.52 -6.73 4.01
N MET A 191 -12.50 -5.89 4.18
CA MET A 191 -11.23 -6.31 4.77
C MET A 191 -11.33 -6.41 6.29
N GLU A 192 -11.06 -7.59 6.83
CA GLU A 192 -11.09 -7.84 8.28
C GLU A 192 -10.07 -6.95 9.00
N ASP A 193 -10.47 -6.40 10.15
CA ASP A 193 -9.68 -5.50 10.99
C ASP A 193 -9.08 -4.30 10.24
N TYR A 194 -9.76 -3.80 9.20
CA TYR A 194 -9.29 -2.64 8.42
C TYR A 194 -8.99 -1.42 9.29
N GLU A 195 -9.85 -1.15 10.28
CA GLU A 195 -9.65 -0.03 11.21
C GLU A 195 -8.34 -0.19 12.00
N GLU A 196 -8.12 -1.37 12.57
CA GLU A 196 -6.94 -1.65 13.40
C GLU A 196 -5.65 -1.65 12.57
N LEU A 197 -5.68 -2.29 11.40
CA LEU A 197 -4.48 -2.59 10.60
C LEU A 197 -4.15 -1.53 9.57
N ASN A 198 -5.13 -0.70 9.16
CA ASN A 198 -4.92 0.38 8.20
C ASN A 198 -5.24 1.77 8.74
N GLN A 199 -6.42 1.98 9.34
CA GLN A 199 -6.84 3.33 9.76
C GLN A 199 -5.96 3.89 10.88
N ASN A 200 -5.62 3.09 11.89
CA ASN A 200 -4.71 3.52 12.97
C ASN A 200 -3.36 4.03 12.45
N GLY A 201 -2.75 3.31 11.51
CA GLY A 201 -1.47 3.71 10.90
C GLY A 201 -1.61 4.92 9.98
N LEU A 202 -2.75 5.05 9.30
CA LEU A 202 -3.09 6.22 8.50
C LEU A 202 -3.27 7.48 9.37
N ASP A 203 -3.89 7.37 10.54
CA ASP A 203 -4.08 8.49 11.46
C ASP A 203 -2.74 8.98 12.04
N GLN A 204 -1.83 8.04 12.34
CA GLN A 204 -0.46 8.39 12.73
C GLN A 204 0.28 9.12 11.60
N PHE A 205 0.15 8.61 10.36
CA PHE A 205 0.71 9.29 9.19
C PHE A 205 0.15 10.71 9.04
N MET A 206 -1.17 10.89 9.16
CA MET A 206 -1.82 12.19 9.03
C MET A 206 -1.41 13.17 10.12
N THR A 207 -1.13 12.68 11.33
CA THR A 207 -0.61 13.51 12.42
C THR A 207 0.72 14.16 12.00
N ILE A 208 1.67 13.36 11.52
CA ILE A 208 2.97 13.87 11.05
C ILE A 208 2.82 14.71 9.78
N TYR A 209 1.97 14.30 8.85
CA TYR A 209 1.72 15.03 7.61
C TYR A 209 1.19 16.44 7.86
N ASN A 210 0.17 16.57 8.71
CA ASN A 210 -0.43 17.86 9.05
C ASN A 210 0.53 18.75 9.86
N GLU A 211 1.32 18.16 10.76
CA GLU A 211 2.37 18.89 11.48
C GLU A 211 3.37 19.50 10.49
N LYS A 212 3.87 18.71 9.54
CA LYS A 212 4.84 19.18 8.53
C LYS A 212 4.22 20.19 7.56
N LEU A 213 2.99 19.96 7.11
CA LEU A 213 2.27 20.88 6.22
C LEU A 213 2.10 22.26 6.87
N SER A 214 1.74 22.32 8.16
CA SER A 214 1.57 23.58 8.89
C SER A 214 2.85 24.41 9.07
N GLN A 215 4.02 23.81 8.85
CA GLN A 215 5.32 24.50 8.91
C GLN A 215 5.72 25.11 7.55
N ILE A 216 5.01 24.76 6.47
CA ILE A 216 5.26 25.20 5.10
C ILE A 216 4.30 26.33 4.70
N GLU A 217 3.06 26.28 5.20
CA GLU A 217 2.02 27.33 5.05
C GLU A 217 2.26 28.55 5.93
#